data_AF-A0A1S9CMJ1-F1
#
_entry.id   AF-A0A1S9CMJ1-F1
#
_cell.length_a   1.000
_cell.length_b   1.000
_cell.length_c   1.000
_cell.angle_alpha   90.00
_cell.angle_beta   90.00
_cell.angle_gamma   90.00
#
_symmetry.space_group_name_H-M   'P 1'
#
loop_
_entity.id
_entity.type
_entity.pdbx_description
1 polymer ?
#
loop_
_entity_poly.entity_id
_entity_poly.type
_entity_poly.pdbx_seq_one_letter_code
_entity_poly.pdbx_strand_id
1 'polypeptide(L)'
;MEYRISTNLKYRIFERDDDQDIFISTKNCVVECYISEESRIQFIKIKAILVKLSSISNLMTVHFLEENDLYSSVANLEISANLLSIMLDDENKVIVKG
;
A
#
# COMPACT_ATOMS: atom_id res chain seq x y z
N MET A 1 -15.96 4.54 6.31
CA MET A 1 -14.71 4.66 7.08
C MET A 1 -13.78 5.58 6.29
N GLU A 2 -12.83 6.28 6.90
CA GLU A 2 -11.85 7.09 6.13
C GLU A 2 -10.54 6.29 6.06
N TYR A 3 -10.15 5.81 4.88
CA TYR A 3 -8.85 5.16 4.70
C TYR A 3 -7.80 6.21 4.41
N ARG A 4 -6.71 6.22 5.20
CA ARG A 4 -5.60 7.16 5.01
C ARG A 4 -4.40 6.44 4.43
N ILE A 5 -4.39 6.30 3.11
CA ILE A 5 -3.23 5.83 2.36
C ILE A 5 -2.53 7.04 1.76
N SER A 6 -1.22 7.13 1.96
CA SER A 6 -0.41 8.19 1.37
C SER A 6 0.69 7.61 0.51
N THR A 7 0.84 8.13 -0.71
CA THR A 7 1.89 7.69 -1.61
C THR A 7 2.30 8.81 -2.57
N ASN A 8 3.58 8.84 -2.95
CA ASN A 8 4.11 9.67 -4.03
C ASN A 8 4.28 8.85 -5.34
N LEU A 9 3.87 7.60 -5.34
CA LEU A 9 4.00 6.66 -6.45
C LEU A 9 2.78 6.68 -7.38
N LYS A 10 2.97 6.15 -8.59
CA LYS A 10 1.84 5.92 -9.50
C LYS A 10 0.97 4.80 -8.95
N TYR A 11 -0.30 5.11 -8.75
CA TYR A 11 -1.29 4.14 -8.29
C TYR A 11 -2.50 4.05 -9.24
N ARG A 12 -3.24 2.96 -9.12
CA ARG A 12 -4.55 2.74 -9.74
C ARG A 12 -5.49 2.17 -8.68
N ILE A 13 -6.74 2.62 -8.71
CA ILE A 13 -7.81 2.14 -7.83
C ILE A 13 -8.73 1.26 -8.68
N PHE A 14 -9.12 0.12 -8.12
CA PHE A 14 -10.08 -0.81 -8.70
C PHE A 14 -11.22 -1.01 -7.70
N GLU A 15 -12.45 -0.79 -8.14
CA GLU A 15 -13.64 -1.13 -7.36
C GLU A 15 -13.87 -2.65 -7.44
N ARG A 16 -14.15 -3.29 -6.29
CA ARG A 16 -14.49 -4.70 -6.16
C ARG A 16 -15.75 -4.83 -5.31
N ASP A 17 -16.90 -4.78 -5.96
CA ASP A 17 -18.21 -4.72 -5.30
C ASP A 17 -18.28 -3.51 -4.34
N ASP A 18 -18.41 -3.75 -3.03
CA ASP A 18 -18.37 -2.71 -2.00
C ASP A 18 -16.94 -2.41 -1.52
N ASP A 19 -15.94 -3.22 -1.90
CA ASP A 19 -14.55 -3.09 -1.51
C ASP A 19 -13.70 -2.34 -2.55
N GLN A 20 -12.49 -1.92 -2.18
CA GLN A 20 -11.55 -1.25 -3.08
C GLN A 20 -10.16 -1.88 -3.01
N ASP A 21 -9.55 -2.05 -4.18
CA ASP A 21 -8.15 -2.48 -4.30
C ASP A 21 -7.31 -1.35 -4.89
N ILE A 22 -6.13 -1.09 -4.31
CA ILE A 22 -5.20 -0.05 -4.75
C ILE A 22 -3.91 -0.73 -5.16
N PHE A 23 -3.58 -0.61 -6.44
CA PHE A 23 -2.31 -1.08 -6.99
C PHE A 23 -1.33 0.07 -7.12
N ILE A 24 -0.19 -0.04 -6.46
CA ILE A 24 0.86 0.97 -6.41
C ILE A 24 2.09 0.42 -7.13
N SER A 25 2.55 1.08 -8.20
CA SER A 25 3.77 0.69 -8.90
C SER A 25 4.97 1.40 -8.29
N THR A 26 5.95 0.62 -7.82
CA THR A 26 7.14 1.11 -7.13
C THR A 26 8.28 1.45 -8.09
N LYS A 27 8.18 1.02 -9.36
CA LYS A 27 9.26 1.10 -10.38
C LYS A 27 10.59 0.49 -9.93
N ASN A 28 10.55 -0.54 -9.09
CA ASN A 28 11.73 -1.19 -8.50
C ASN A 28 12.58 -0.27 -7.60
N CYS A 29 12.06 0.88 -7.19
CA CYS A 29 12.72 1.72 -6.21
C CYS A 29 12.58 1.13 -4.80
N VAL A 30 13.43 1.56 -3.87
CA VAL A 30 13.30 1.20 -2.46
C VAL A 30 12.01 1.80 -1.94
N VAL A 31 11.20 0.98 -1.27
CA VAL A 31 9.95 1.42 -0.68
C VAL A 31 10.09 1.48 0.83
N GLU A 32 9.67 2.60 1.38
CA GLU A 32 9.51 2.76 2.81
C GLU A 32 8.04 2.56 3.19
N CYS A 33 7.80 1.57 4.06
CA CYS A 33 6.49 1.29 4.63
C CYS A 33 6.50 1.69 6.10
N TYR A 34 5.73 2.73 6.43
CA TYR A 34 5.54 3.20 7.80
C TYR A 34 4.25 2.60 8.36
N ILE A 35 4.40 1.77 9.39
CA ILE A 35 3.28 1.09 10.09
C ILE A 35 2.87 1.90 11.34
N SER A 36 3.81 2.66 11.91
CA SER A 36 3.59 3.69 12.91
C SER A 36 4.61 4.81 12.70
N GLU A 37 4.52 5.89 13.49
CA GLU A 37 5.48 7.01 13.42
C GLU A 37 6.93 6.58 13.70
N GLU A 38 7.12 5.51 14.50
CA GLU A 38 8.43 5.04 14.94
C GLU A 38 8.84 3.72 14.29
N SER A 39 7.94 3.05 13.55
CA SER A 39 8.19 1.74 12.96
C SER A 39 8.12 1.78 11.44
N ARG A 40 9.28 1.51 10.83
CA ARG A 40 9.46 1.46 9.38
C ARG A 40 10.01 0.11 8.94
N ILE A 41 9.43 -0.45 7.89
CA ILE A 41 9.98 -1.58 7.14
C ILE A 41 10.40 -1.07 5.76
N GLN A 42 11.61 -1.40 5.34
CA GLN A 42 12.10 -1.09 4.00
C GLN A 42 12.11 -2.35 3.14
N PHE A 43 11.59 -2.22 1.93
CA PHE A 43 11.61 -3.28 0.93
C PHE A 43 12.43 -2.85 -0.28
N ILE A 44 13.29 -3.75 -0.74
CA ILE A 44 14.14 -3.56 -1.93
C ILE A 44 13.61 -4.51 -3.01
N LYS A 45 13.62 -4.08 -4.28
CA LYS A 45 13.20 -4.89 -5.45
C LYS A 45 11.72 -5.30 -5.49
N ILE A 46 10.86 -4.68 -4.69
CA ILE A 46 9.41 -4.78 -4.90
C ILE A 46 9.06 -4.05 -6.18
N LYS A 47 8.24 -4.67 -7.03
CA LYS A 47 7.77 -4.10 -8.31
C LYS A 47 6.41 -3.41 -8.16
N ALA A 48 5.59 -3.94 -7.27
CA ALA A 48 4.27 -3.41 -6.99
C ALA A 48 3.81 -3.71 -5.57
N ILE A 49 2.87 -2.91 -5.09
CA ILE A 49 2.16 -3.14 -3.83
C ILE A 49 0.67 -3.17 -4.14
N LEU A 50 -0.02 -4.19 -3.66
CA LEU A 50 -1.47 -4.29 -3.73
C LEU A 50 -2.04 -4.10 -2.32
N VAL A 51 -2.84 -3.06 -2.15
CA VAL A 51 -3.58 -2.81 -0.92
C VAL A 51 -5.04 -3.21 -1.16
N LYS A 52 -5.58 -4.07 -0.30
CA LYS A 52 -6.99 -4.48 -0.34
C LYS A 52 -7.71 -3.83 0.83
N LEU A 53 -8.67 -2.97 0.52
CA LEU A 53 -9.55 -2.32 1.47
C LEU A 53 -10.85 -3.12 1.59
N SER A 54 -11.42 -3.15 2.78
CA SER A 54 -12.70 -3.80 3.04
C SER A 54 -13.70 -2.76 3.54
N SER A 55 -14.86 -2.65 2.90
CA SER A 55 -15.94 -1.73 3.31
C SER A 55 -16.53 -2.03 4.69
N ILE A 56 -16.40 -3.26 5.15
CA ILE A 56 -16.99 -3.76 6.40
C ILE A 56 -15.96 -3.90 7.53
N SER A 57 -14.66 -3.81 7.23
CA SER A 57 -13.58 -3.98 8.19
C SER A 57 -12.66 -2.77 8.23
N ASN A 58 -12.20 -2.42 9.43
CA ASN A 58 -11.15 -1.43 9.63
C ASN A 58 -9.74 -2.00 9.40
N LEU A 59 -9.62 -3.20 8.80
CA LEU A 59 -8.35 -3.80 8.42
C LEU A 59 -8.15 -3.67 6.91
N MET A 60 -6.91 -3.45 6.52
CA MET A 60 -6.47 -3.55 5.14
C MET A 60 -5.36 -4.61 5.02
N THR A 61 -5.40 -5.34 3.91
CA THR A 61 -4.34 -6.30 3.56
C THR A 61 -3.37 -5.62 2.60
N VAL A 62 -2.08 -5.67 2.87
CA VAL A 62 -1.02 -5.12 2.01
C VAL A 62 -0.14 -6.25 1.51
N HIS A 63 -0.09 -6.44 0.20
CA HIS A 63 0.76 -7.42 -0.47
C HIS A 63 1.95 -6.71 -1.16
N PHE A 64 3.17 -7.12 -0.85
CA PHE A 64 4.39 -6.64 -1.51
C PHE A 64 4.82 -7.64 -2.57
N LEU A 65 4.78 -7.24 -3.85
CA LEU A 65 4.94 -8.13 -4.99
C LEU A 65 6.30 -7.92 -5.67
N GLU A 66 7.07 -9.00 -5.85
CA GLU A 66 8.29 -8.97 -6.68
C GLU A 66 7.96 -8.91 -8.18
N GLU A 67 6.81 -9.43 -8.58
CA GLU A 67 6.28 -9.32 -9.94
C GLU A 67 4.91 -8.64 -9.94
N ASN A 68 4.19 -8.67 -11.07
CA ASN A 68 2.86 -8.05 -11.17
C ASN A 68 1.72 -9.03 -10.82
N ASP A 69 2.03 -10.14 -10.17
CA ASP A 69 1.09 -11.21 -9.86
C ASP A 69 0.99 -11.47 -8.35
N LEU A 70 -0.18 -11.89 -7.86
CA LEU A 70 -0.40 -12.07 -6.42
C LEU A 70 0.44 -13.20 -5.82
N TYR A 71 0.75 -14.26 -6.60
CA TYR A 71 1.60 -15.35 -6.14
C TYR A 71 3.08 -14.93 -6.02
N SER A 72 3.45 -13.77 -6.56
CA SER A 72 4.77 -13.16 -6.36
C SER A 72 4.89 -12.34 -5.07
N SER A 73 3.92 -12.46 -4.16
CA SER A 73 3.98 -11.77 -2.88
C SER A 73 5.10 -12.31 -1.99
N VAL A 74 6.01 -11.44 -1.59
CA VAL A 74 7.11 -11.76 -0.67
C VAL A 74 6.81 -11.36 0.78
N ALA A 75 5.81 -10.51 0.98
CA ALA A 75 5.32 -10.14 2.30
C ALA A 75 3.85 -9.75 2.24
N ASN A 76 3.09 -10.16 3.26
CA ASN A 76 1.69 -9.82 3.44
C ASN A 76 1.52 -9.24 4.84
N LEU A 77 0.89 -8.07 4.94
CA LEU A 77 0.61 -7.42 6.22
C LEU A 77 -0.89 -7.20 6.36
N GLU A 78 -1.42 -7.47 7.55
CA GLU A 78 -2.75 -7.06 7.97
C GLU A 78 -2.58 -5.88 8.92
N ILE A 79 -3.06 -4.71 8.53
CA ILE A 79 -2.89 -3.47 9.31
C ILE A 79 -4.21 -2.74 9.46
N SER A 80 -4.33 -1.98 10.55
CA SER A 80 -5.49 -1.12 10.77
C SER A 80 -5.50 0.02 9.75
N ALA A 81 -6.70 0.39 9.28
CA ALA A 81 -6.99 1.41 8.28
C ALA A 81 -6.51 2.84 8.62
N ASN A 82 -5.99 3.03 9.83
CA ASN A 82 -5.77 4.33 10.45
C ASN A 82 -4.58 5.10 9.82
N LEU A 83 -3.54 4.41 9.37
CA LEU A 83 -2.40 5.05 8.70
C LEU A 83 -1.54 4.02 7.94
N LEU A 84 -1.45 4.15 6.62
CA LEU A 84 -0.44 3.49 5.80
C LEU A 84 0.24 4.53 4.91
N SER A 85 1.57 4.64 4.99
CA SER A 85 2.36 5.48 4.11
C SER A 85 3.36 4.63 3.33
N ILE A 86 3.29 4.71 2.00
CA ILE A 86 4.13 3.98 1.04
C ILE A 86 4.79 5.00 0.12
N MET A 87 6.09 5.25 0.29
CA MET A 87 6.80 6.31 -0.44
C MET A 87 8.21 5.90 -0.86
N LEU A 88 8.74 6.62 -1.86
CA LEU A 88 10.17 6.58 -2.22
C LEU A 88 11.01 7.56 -1.39
N ASP A 89 10.42 8.71 -1.07
CA ASP A 89 10.97 9.81 -0.29
C ASP A 89 9.80 10.57 0.36
N ASP A 90 10.06 11.27 1.46
CA ASP A 90 9.03 12.06 2.15
C ASP A 90 8.72 13.39 1.45
N GLU A 91 9.53 13.82 0.48
CA GLU A 91 9.47 15.18 -0.08
C GLU A 91 8.26 15.44 -0.99
N ASN A 92 7.45 14.43 -1.34
CA ASN A 92 6.34 14.58 -2.30
C ASN A 92 5.06 13.79 -1.93
N LYS A 93 4.75 13.68 -0.64
CA LYS A 93 3.59 12.92 -0.14
C LYS A 93 2.26 13.44 -0.73
N VAL A 94 1.47 12.54 -1.36
CA VAL A 94 0.06 12.78 -1.70
C VAL A 94 -0.82 11.91 -0.82
N ILE A 95 -1.87 12.50 -0.25
CA ILE A 95 -2.88 11.78 0.54
C ILE A 95 -3.97 11.30 -0.41
N VAL A 96 -4.16 9.98 -0.49
CA VAL A 96 -5.26 9.35 -1.23
C VAL A 96 -6.38 9.09 -0.22
N LYS A 97 -7.55 9.67 -0.47
CA LYS A 97 -8.76 9.42 0.32
C LYS A 97 -9.60 8.37 -0.40
N GLY A 98 -9.83 7.24 0.27
CA GLY A 98 -10.82 6.22 -0.08
C GLY A 98 -11.92 6.22 0.97
#